data_AF-A0A661D347-F1
#
_entry.id   AF-A0A661D347-F1
#
_cell.length_a   1.000
_cell.length_b   1.000
_cell.length_c   1.000
_cell.angle_alpha   90.00
_cell.angle_beta   90.00
_cell.angle_gamma   90.00
#
_symmetry.space_group_name_H-M   'P 1'
#
loop_
_entity.id
_entity.type
_entity.pdbx_description
1 polymer ?
#
loop_
_entity_poly.entity_id
_entity_poly.type
_entity_poly.pdbx_seq_one_letter_code
_entity_poly.pdbx_strand_id
1 'polypeptide(L)'
;MPKPIQVWLIALLCSVASPVIYADNVAFYFGAHQDDWQLFMTPKAYHDIIGPDNKVVFIYTTAGDAGEGTTWWQARRAGALNSIQFAKRQKIEYVLPTLIDINNHPIPCHIIGNTRSYFMGLPDGNLDGSGFPATNHQSLEKLKTGQKIDSLDVVVDESQYQTRYHQCH
;
A
#
# COMPACT_ATOMS: atom_id res chain seq x y z
N MET A 1 -48.16 -24.35 46.28
CA MET A 1 -47.67 -23.96 44.94
C MET A 1 -46.59 -22.91 45.12
N PRO A 2 -45.33 -23.12 44.68
CA PRO A 2 -44.29 -22.10 44.83
C PRO A 2 -44.44 -21.04 43.72
N LYS A 3 -44.26 -19.77 44.07
CA LYS A 3 -44.22 -18.65 43.11
C LYS A 3 -42.86 -18.62 42.41
N PRO A 4 -42.79 -18.31 41.09
CA PRO A 4 -41.51 -18.22 40.40
C PRO A 4 -40.81 -16.91 40.78
N ILE A 5 -39.54 -17.02 41.15
CA ILE A 5 -38.63 -15.89 41.34
C ILE A 5 -38.13 -15.49 39.95
N GLN A 6 -38.54 -14.30 39.46
CA GLN A 6 -37.98 -13.72 38.25
C GLN A 6 -36.63 -13.07 38.59
N VAL A 7 -35.55 -13.70 38.14
CA VAL A 7 -34.20 -13.14 38.16
C VAL A 7 -34.07 -12.19 36.96
N TRP A 8 -33.91 -10.89 37.23
CA TRP A 8 -33.58 -9.91 36.20
C TRP A 8 -32.07 -9.97 35.92
N LEU A 9 -31.69 -10.54 34.77
CA LEU A 9 -30.36 -10.41 34.21
C LEU A 9 -30.22 -9.02 33.56
N ILE A 10 -29.50 -8.12 34.22
CA ILE A 10 -29.05 -6.87 33.62
C ILE A 10 -27.80 -7.20 32.80
N ALA A 11 -27.95 -7.32 31.48
CA ALA A 11 -26.83 -7.37 30.56
C ALA A 11 -26.26 -5.95 30.40
N LEU A 12 -25.11 -5.69 31.04
CA LEU A 12 -24.36 -4.45 30.85
C LEU A 12 -23.62 -4.55 29.50
N LEU A 13 -24.23 -4.03 28.44
CA LEU A 13 -23.54 -3.79 27.17
C LEU A 13 -22.59 -2.61 27.36
N CYS A 14 -21.33 -2.89 27.72
CA CYS A 14 -20.24 -1.93 27.55
C CYS A 14 -19.89 -1.85 26.06
N SER A 15 -20.54 -0.93 25.34
CA SER A 15 -20.09 -0.49 24.03
C SER A 15 -18.79 0.31 24.19
N VAL A 16 -17.65 -0.37 24.08
CA VAL A 16 -16.37 0.31 23.82
C VAL A 16 -16.43 0.90 22.40
N ALA A 17 -16.90 2.14 22.30
CA ALA A 17 -16.69 2.93 21.11
C ALA A 17 -15.20 3.26 21.02
N SER A 18 -14.47 2.54 20.16
CA SER A 18 -13.10 2.92 19.82
C SER A 18 -13.11 4.37 19.32
N PRO A 19 -12.32 5.29 19.91
CA PRO A 19 -12.27 6.65 19.43
C PRO A 19 -11.80 6.64 17.98
N VAL A 20 -12.59 7.26 17.11
CA VAL A 20 -12.15 7.58 15.75
C VAL A 20 -11.12 8.69 15.90
N ILE A 21 -9.83 8.33 15.86
CA ILE A 21 -8.76 9.31 15.79
C ILE A 21 -8.82 9.94 14.39
N TYR A 22 -9.32 11.17 14.32
CA TYR A 22 -9.16 12.00 13.14
C TYR A 22 -7.70 12.43 13.08
N ALA A 23 -7.04 12.23 11.95
CA ALA A 23 -5.73 12.81 11.71
C ALA A 23 -5.91 14.30 11.43
N ASP A 24 -5.19 15.15 12.14
CA ASP A 24 -5.22 16.60 11.93
C ASP A 24 -4.56 16.97 10.60
N ASN A 25 -3.61 16.14 10.15
CA ASN A 25 -2.88 16.33 8.90
C ASN A 25 -2.74 15.02 8.13
N VAL A 26 -2.80 15.11 6.80
CA VAL A 26 -2.50 13.97 5.90
C VAL A 26 -1.34 14.35 4.98
N ALA A 27 -0.26 13.56 5.03
CA ALA A 27 0.89 13.70 4.15
C ALA A 27 0.87 12.58 3.10
N PHE A 28 1.00 12.96 1.82
CA PHE A 28 1.12 12.01 0.70
C PHE A 28 2.53 12.03 0.15
N TYR A 29 3.09 10.84 -0.06
CA TYR A 29 4.39 10.61 -0.64
C TYR A 29 4.25 9.68 -1.84
N PHE A 30 4.62 10.19 -3.02
CA PHE A 30 4.57 9.43 -4.27
C PHE A 30 6.00 9.10 -4.68
N GLY A 31 6.30 7.81 -4.79
CA GLY A 31 7.60 7.30 -5.25
C GLY A 31 7.41 6.39 -6.46
N ALA A 32 8.38 6.40 -7.35
CA ALA A 32 8.49 5.39 -8.40
C ALA A 32 8.73 4.01 -7.78
N HIS A 33 9.61 3.97 -6.78
CA HIS A 33 10.11 2.76 -6.13
C HIS A 33 9.94 2.78 -4.62
N GLN A 34 10.09 1.60 -4.01
CA GLN A 34 9.82 1.34 -2.59
C GLN A 34 10.76 2.08 -1.63
N ASP A 35 11.93 2.48 -2.12
CA ASP A 35 13.03 3.12 -1.40
C ASP A 35 13.10 4.65 -1.59
N ASP A 36 12.28 5.22 -2.48
CA ASP A 36 12.37 6.65 -2.84
C ASP A 36 12.13 7.58 -1.65
N TRP A 37 11.17 7.26 -0.78
CA TRP A 37 10.87 8.13 0.36
C TRP A 37 12.01 8.14 1.38
N GLN A 38 12.70 7.01 1.56
CA GLN A 38 13.86 6.90 2.44
C GLN A 38 15.00 7.75 1.89
N LEU A 39 15.27 7.64 0.59
CA LEU A 39 16.42 8.27 -0.05
C LEU A 39 16.23 9.77 -0.29
N PHE A 40 15.03 10.21 -0.66
CA PHE A 40 14.82 11.56 -1.19
C PHE A 40 13.83 12.43 -0.41
N MET A 41 13.03 11.84 0.48
CA MET A 41 11.97 12.56 1.22
C MET A 41 12.25 12.64 2.74
N THR A 42 13.33 12.03 3.18
CA THR A 42 13.90 12.17 4.53
C THR A 42 14.54 13.56 4.68
N PRO A 43 14.42 14.23 5.86
CA PRO A 43 13.85 13.75 7.12
C PRO A 43 12.36 13.98 7.30
N LYS A 44 11.69 14.67 6.36
CA LYS A 44 10.27 15.02 6.55
C LYS A 44 9.37 13.78 6.62
N ALA A 45 9.54 12.81 5.73
CA ALA A 45 8.76 11.57 5.77
C ALA A 45 8.91 10.82 7.11
N TYR A 46 10.13 10.78 7.65
CA TYR A 46 10.40 10.21 8.98
C TYR A 46 9.64 10.95 10.09
N HIS A 47 9.71 12.28 10.12
CA HIS A 47 8.98 13.08 11.12
C HIS A 47 7.47 12.89 11.03
N ASP A 48 6.92 12.79 9.81
CA ASP A 48 5.50 12.56 9.62
C ASP A 48 5.10 11.15 10.11
N ILE A 49 5.92 10.12 9.85
CA ILE A 49 5.69 8.74 10.33
C ILE A 49 5.62 8.67 11.86
N ILE A 50 6.55 9.35 12.55
CA ILE A 50 6.61 9.27 14.03
C ILE A 50 5.64 10.24 14.72
N GLY A 51 5.07 11.20 13.99
CA GLY A 51 4.05 12.12 14.49
C GLY A 51 2.69 11.44 14.65
N PRO A 52 2.18 11.25 15.88
CA PRO A 52 0.98 10.44 16.14
C PRO A 52 -0.31 11.05 15.56
N ASP A 53 -0.34 12.37 15.36
CA ASP A 53 -1.50 13.11 14.86
C ASP A 53 -1.55 13.21 13.32
N ASN A 54 -0.51 12.71 12.64
CA ASN A 54 -0.42 12.68 11.18
C ASN A 54 -0.96 11.36 10.64
N LYS A 55 -1.65 11.40 9.51
CA LYS A 55 -1.82 10.23 8.63
C LYS A 55 -0.81 10.33 7.50
N VAL A 56 -0.07 9.26 7.25
CA VAL A 56 0.92 9.22 6.17
C VAL A 56 0.49 8.22 5.10
N VAL A 57 0.48 8.64 3.85
CA VAL A 57 0.08 7.81 2.71
C VAL A 57 1.25 7.72 1.75
N PHE A 58 1.83 6.52 1.64
CA PHE A 58 2.81 6.19 0.62
C PHE A 58 2.13 5.54 -0.57
N ILE A 59 2.43 6.03 -1.76
CA ILE A 59 1.98 5.48 -3.04
C ILE A 59 3.23 5.13 -3.84
N TYR A 60 3.44 3.82 -4.03
CA TYR A 60 4.53 3.28 -4.82
C TYR A 60 3.98 2.95 -6.20
N THR A 61 4.41 3.69 -7.21
CA THR A 61 3.79 3.59 -8.55
C THR A 61 4.21 2.33 -9.27
N THR A 62 5.48 1.92 -9.20
CA THR A 62 5.94 0.69 -9.86
C THR A 62 6.17 -0.43 -8.85
N ALA A 63 6.26 -1.67 -9.34
CA ALA A 63 6.74 -2.80 -8.55
C ALA A 63 8.25 -2.70 -8.26
N GLY A 64 9.00 -1.83 -8.95
CA GLY A 64 10.46 -1.82 -8.89
C GLY A 64 11.07 -3.16 -9.28
N ASP A 65 10.41 -3.87 -10.20
CA ASP A 65 10.76 -5.24 -10.58
C ASP A 65 12.11 -5.30 -11.30
N ALA A 66 12.52 -4.24 -12.01
CA ALA A 66 13.77 -4.19 -12.77
C ALA A 66 13.97 -5.38 -13.74
N GLY A 67 12.89 -6.04 -14.17
CA GLY A 67 12.93 -7.27 -14.96
C GLY A 67 13.28 -8.53 -14.18
N GLU A 68 13.42 -8.45 -12.86
CA GLU A 68 13.79 -9.53 -11.97
C GLU A 68 12.58 -10.35 -11.49
N GLY A 69 12.85 -11.51 -10.89
CA GLY A 69 11.83 -12.44 -10.41
C GLY A 69 11.09 -11.97 -9.15
N THR A 70 10.04 -12.70 -8.79
CA THR A 70 9.13 -12.43 -7.66
C THR A 70 9.83 -12.04 -6.36
N THR A 71 10.87 -12.78 -5.96
CA THR A 71 11.61 -12.51 -4.72
C THR A 71 12.19 -11.10 -4.66
N TRP A 72 12.59 -10.52 -5.79
CA TRP A 72 13.22 -9.21 -5.87
C TRP A 72 12.28 -8.09 -5.44
N TRP A 73 11.16 -7.89 -6.15
CA TRP A 73 10.23 -6.82 -5.83
C TRP A 73 9.50 -7.07 -4.50
N GLN A 74 9.31 -8.34 -4.10
CA GLN A 74 8.79 -8.66 -2.77
C GLN A 74 9.74 -8.20 -1.66
N ALA A 75 11.05 -8.40 -1.84
CA ALA A 75 12.07 -7.93 -0.91
C ALA A 75 12.10 -6.39 -0.82
N ARG A 76 11.94 -5.69 -1.96
CA ARG A 76 11.84 -4.21 -1.97
C ARG A 76 10.63 -3.71 -1.18
N ARG A 77 9.44 -4.31 -1.41
CA ARG A 77 8.22 -4.02 -0.63
C ARG A 77 8.44 -4.27 0.86
N ALA A 78 9.01 -5.43 1.21
CA ALA A 78 9.33 -5.74 2.61
C ALA A 78 10.30 -4.72 3.21
N GLY A 79 11.31 -4.28 2.46
CA GLY A 79 12.25 -3.23 2.86
C GLY A 79 11.55 -1.93 3.27
N ALA A 80 10.63 -1.44 2.43
CA ALA A 80 9.85 -0.24 2.73
C ALA A 80 8.99 -0.37 4.00
N LEU A 81 8.27 -1.48 4.14
CA LEU A 81 7.42 -1.73 5.31
C LEU A 81 8.25 -1.90 6.59
N ASN A 82 9.39 -2.57 6.50
CA ASN A 82 10.32 -2.75 7.62
C ASN A 82 10.94 -1.41 8.04
N SER A 83 11.26 -0.51 7.10
CA SER A 83 11.72 0.85 7.40
C SER A 83 10.67 1.64 8.21
N ILE A 84 9.39 1.50 7.89
CA ILE A 84 8.30 2.15 8.66
C ILE A 84 8.22 1.57 10.07
N GLN A 85 8.23 0.24 10.23
CA GLN A 85 8.21 -0.41 11.54
C GLN A 85 9.43 0.01 12.38
N PHE A 86 10.61 0.07 11.76
CA PHE A 86 11.83 0.55 12.39
C PHE A 86 11.72 2.01 12.84
N ALA A 87 11.27 2.91 11.96
CA ALA A 87 11.09 4.33 12.29
C ALA A 87 10.16 4.52 13.51
N LYS A 88 9.10 3.71 13.59
CA LYS A 88 8.14 3.69 14.68
C LYS A 88 8.62 2.92 15.93
N ARG A 89 9.84 2.37 15.91
CA ARG A 89 10.39 1.51 16.97
C ARG A 89 9.49 0.33 17.33
N GLN A 90 8.81 -0.23 16.32
CA GLN A 90 7.97 -1.42 16.44
C GLN A 90 8.80 -2.66 16.09
N LYS A 91 8.37 -3.83 16.58
CA LYS A 91 8.93 -5.10 16.12
C LYS A 91 8.68 -5.22 14.62
N ILE A 92 9.70 -5.65 13.88
CA ILE A 92 9.58 -5.91 12.44
C ILE A 92 8.87 -7.25 12.24
N GLU A 93 7.67 -7.20 11.69
CA GLU A 93 6.88 -8.38 11.34
C GLU A 93 6.38 -8.30 9.89
N TYR A 94 5.95 -9.43 9.35
CA TYR A 94 5.27 -9.45 8.06
C TYR A 94 3.90 -8.79 8.18
N VAL A 95 3.63 -7.80 7.34
CA VAL A 95 2.38 -7.04 7.37
C VAL A 95 1.49 -7.52 6.23
N LEU A 96 0.37 -8.15 6.55
CA LEU A 96 -0.61 -8.54 5.53
C LEU A 96 -1.28 -7.31 4.91
N PRO A 97 -1.45 -7.28 3.57
CA PRO A 97 -2.21 -6.23 2.91
C PRO A 97 -3.71 -6.36 3.19
N THR A 98 -4.41 -5.22 3.13
CA THR A 98 -5.85 -5.17 2.92
C THR A 98 -6.12 -4.78 1.47
N LEU A 99 -7.03 -5.50 0.81
CA LEU A 99 -7.51 -5.15 -0.53
C LEU A 99 -8.35 -3.87 -0.45
N ILE A 100 -7.96 -2.82 -1.18
CA ILE A 100 -8.73 -1.58 -1.30
C ILE A 100 -9.11 -1.40 -2.77
N ASP A 101 -10.40 -1.42 -3.07
CA ASP A 101 -10.89 -1.10 -4.42
C ASP A 101 -10.90 0.42 -4.63
N ILE A 102 -10.22 0.87 -5.69
CA ILE A 102 -10.20 2.27 -6.12
C ILE A 102 -10.50 2.28 -7.61
N ASN A 103 -11.66 2.82 -8.00
CA ASN A 103 -12.09 2.89 -9.40
C ASN A 103 -12.05 1.52 -10.11
N ASN A 104 -12.50 0.44 -9.44
CA ASN A 104 -12.44 -0.94 -9.94
C ASN A 104 -11.02 -1.51 -10.09
N HIS A 105 -10.02 -0.88 -9.47
CA HIS A 105 -8.68 -1.43 -9.32
C HIS A 105 -8.50 -1.94 -7.89
N PRO A 106 -8.35 -3.26 -7.68
CA PRO A 106 -7.92 -3.80 -6.40
C PRO A 106 -6.46 -3.43 -6.10
N ILE A 107 -6.23 -2.61 -5.09
CA ILE A 107 -4.89 -2.15 -4.71
C ILE A 107 -4.54 -2.68 -3.31
N PRO A 108 -3.42 -3.43 -3.15
CA PRO A 108 -2.95 -3.86 -1.84
C PRO A 108 -2.50 -2.66 -1.01
N CYS A 109 -3.10 -2.49 0.16
CA CYS A 109 -2.76 -1.47 1.15
C CYS A 109 -2.23 -2.12 2.43
N HIS A 110 -0.98 -1.84 2.78
CA HIS A 110 -0.41 -2.24 4.06
C HIS A 110 -0.59 -1.13 5.10
N ILE A 111 -1.06 -1.50 6.29
CA ILE A 111 -1.41 -0.55 7.37
C ILE A 111 -0.44 -0.76 8.53
N ILE A 112 0.35 0.26 8.86
CA ILE A 112 1.25 0.25 10.02
C ILE A 112 1.00 1.52 10.83
N GLY A 113 0.21 1.39 11.90
CA GLY A 113 -0.24 2.53 12.72
C GLY A 113 -0.93 3.60 11.88
N ASN A 114 -0.36 4.81 11.89
CA ASN A 114 -0.86 5.98 11.16
C ASN A 114 -0.48 6.00 9.66
N THR A 115 0.28 5.02 9.19
CA THR A 115 0.72 4.94 7.79
C THR A 115 -0.22 4.06 6.95
N ARG A 116 -0.31 4.35 5.65
CA ARG A 116 -0.93 3.53 4.61
C ARG A 116 0.06 3.43 3.45
N SER A 117 0.39 2.21 3.03
CA SER A 117 1.30 1.95 1.92
C SER A 117 0.55 1.23 0.80
N TYR A 118 0.26 1.95 -0.28
CA TYR A 118 -0.40 1.45 -1.48
C TYR A 118 0.65 1.04 -2.52
N PHE A 119 0.65 -0.21 -2.93
CA PHE A 119 1.53 -0.72 -3.98
C PHE A 119 0.73 -0.89 -5.27
N MET A 120 0.92 0.03 -6.22
CA MET A 120 0.19 0.03 -7.49
C MET A 120 0.63 -1.13 -8.40
N GLY A 121 1.89 -1.58 -8.25
CA GLY A 121 2.44 -2.73 -8.96
C GLY A 121 2.69 -2.51 -10.45
N LEU A 122 2.77 -1.27 -10.95
CA LEU A 122 3.01 -1.06 -12.37
C LEU A 122 4.41 -1.58 -12.77
N PRO A 123 4.62 -2.06 -14.00
CA PRO A 123 5.96 -2.44 -14.48
C PRO A 123 6.95 -1.27 -14.34
N ASP A 124 8.16 -1.57 -13.89
CA ASP A 124 9.25 -0.60 -13.73
C ASP A 124 9.49 0.23 -15.01
N GLY A 125 9.47 -0.45 -16.16
CA GLY A 125 9.54 0.18 -17.47
C GLY A 125 10.95 0.38 -18.03
N ASN A 126 12.01 0.05 -17.28
CA ASN A 126 13.41 0.28 -17.65
C ASN A 126 13.75 1.78 -17.79
N LEU A 127 15.04 2.12 -17.81
CA LEU A 127 15.51 3.51 -17.83
C LEU A 127 15.10 4.31 -19.08
N ASP A 128 14.81 3.62 -20.18
CA ASP A 128 14.45 4.18 -21.49
C ASP A 128 12.99 3.92 -21.88
N GLY A 129 12.17 3.45 -20.94
CA GLY A 129 10.77 3.13 -21.21
C GLY A 129 10.55 1.90 -22.10
N SER A 130 11.60 1.16 -22.46
CA SER A 130 11.49 -0.04 -23.29
C SER A 130 10.77 -1.21 -22.59
N GLY A 131 10.71 -1.20 -21.26
CA GLY A 131 10.20 -2.30 -20.43
C GLY A 131 11.10 -3.53 -20.48
N PHE A 132 10.79 -4.52 -19.63
CA PHE A 132 11.57 -5.76 -19.53
C PHE A 132 10.85 -6.93 -20.21
N PRO A 133 11.57 -7.97 -20.67
CA PRO A 133 10.93 -9.18 -21.18
C PRO A 133 9.97 -9.83 -20.17
N ALA A 134 10.31 -9.80 -18.88
CA ALA A 134 9.48 -10.34 -17.79
C ALA A 134 8.11 -9.65 -17.67
N THR A 135 8.00 -8.41 -18.15
CA THR A 135 6.76 -7.61 -18.15
C THR A 135 6.20 -7.41 -19.56
N ASN A 136 6.54 -8.30 -20.51
CA ASN A 136 6.14 -8.18 -21.92
C ASN A 136 6.48 -6.82 -22.56
N HIS A 137 7.57 -6.21 -22.11
CA HIS A 137 8.00 -4.87 -22.52
C HIS A 137 6.96 -3.77 -22.26
N GLN A 138 6.07 -3.96 -21.28
CA GLN A 138 5.14 -2.93 -20.85
C GLN A 138 5.85 -1.84 -20.03
N SER A 139 5.43 -0.59 -20.18
CA SER A 139 5.95 0.55 -19.41
C SER A 139 4.94 1.69 -19.36
N LEU A 140 5.05 2.53 -18.31
CA LEU A 140 4.24 3.74 -18.17
C LEU A 140 4.44 4.72 -19.34
N GLU A 141 5.65 4.82 -19.90
CA GLU A 141 5.93 5.68 -21.05
C GLU A 141 5.15 5.25 -22.29
N LYS A 142 5.10 3.95 -22.58
CA LYS A 142 4.33 3.39 -23.70
C LYS A 142 2.82 3.60 -23.49
N LEU A 143 2.33 3.38 -22.27
CA LEU A 143 0.92 3.63 -21.94
C LEU A 143 0.56 5.11 -22.13
N LYS A 144 1.39 6.02 -21.62
CA LYS A 144 1.17 7.48 -21.70
C LYS A 144 1.15 7.97 -23.14
N THR A 145 2.10 7.50 -23.96
CA THR A 145 2.24 7.93 -25.36
C THR A 145 1.27 7.21 -26.31
N GLY A 146 0.62 6.13 -25.85
CA GLY A 146 -0.20 5.25 -26.69
C GLY A 146 0.61 4.50 -27.74
N GLN A 147 1.94 4.53 -27.66
CA GLN A 147 2.77 3.78 -28.59
C GLN A 147 2.81 2.32 -28.16
N LYS A 148 2.17 1.46 -28.97
CA LYS A 148 2.22 -0.01 -28.94
C LYS A 148 1.44 -0.71 -27.83
N ILE A 149 0.92 0.00 -26.82
CA ILE A 149 0.01 -0.56 -25.81
C ILE A 149 -1.12 0.42 -25.51
N ASP A 150 -2.32 -0.11 -25.27
CA ASP A 150 -3.50 0.61 -24.79
C ASP A 150 -3.73 0.39 -23.28
N SER A 151 -2.96 -0.53 -22.70
CA SER A 151 -3.14 -1.01 -21.35
C SER A 151 -1.86 -1.58 -20.74
N LEU A 152 -1.84 -1.64 -19.41
CA LEU A 152 -0.69 -1.99 -18.59
C LEU A 152 -1.12 -2.97 -17.48
N ASP A 153 -0.52 -4.16 -17.45
CA ASP A 153 -0.79 -5.17 -16.44
C ASP A 153 0.09 -4.95 -15.21
N VAL A 154 -0.47 -5.17 -14.02
CA VAL A 154 0.29 -5.08 -12.76
C VAL A 154 1.15 -6.31 -12.52
N VAL A 155 2.27 -6.11 -11.83
CA VAL A 155 3.15 -7.12 -11.25
C VAL A 155 2.79 -7.29 -9.77
N VAL A 156 2.06 -8.36 -9.46
CA VAL A 156 1.53 -8.66 -8.10
C VAL A 156 1.74 -10.13 -7.74
N ASP A 157 1.63 -10.45 -6.44
CA ASP A 157 1.83 -11.81 -5.88
C ASP A 157 0.59 -12.69 -5.95
N GLU A 158 -0.61 -12.10 -5.90
CA GLU A 158 -1.86 -12.84 -5.79
C GLU A 158 -2.88 -12.36 -6.81
N SER A 159 -3.67 -13.29 -7.35
CA SER A 159 -4.66 -13.02 -8.39
C SER A 159 -5.74 -12.03 -7.96
N GLN A 160 -6.01 -11.91 -6.66
CA GLN A 160 -6.96 -10.93 -6.13
C GLN A 160 -6.52 -9.48 -6.28
N TYR A 161 -5.21 -9.22 -6.44
CA TYR A 161 -4.65 -7.89 -6.73
C TYR A 161 -4.47 -7.65 -8.23
N GLN A 162 -4.80 -8.63 -9.08
CA GLN A 162 -4.62 -8.49 -10.51
C GLN A 162 -5.57 -7.42 -11.05
N THR A 163 -5.01 -6.44 -11.75
CA THR A 163 -5.76 -5.41 -12.45
C THR A 163 -4.98 -4.93 -13.67
N ARG A 164 -5.64 -4.14 -14.52
CA ARG A 164 -5.09 -3.58 -15.74
C ARG A 164 -5.46 -2.10 -15.84
N TYR A 165 -4.49 -1.25 -16.07
CA TYR A 165 -4.71 0.18 -16.29
C TYR A 165 -4.78 0.46 -17.77
N HIS A 166 -5.76 1.26 -18.18
CA HIS A 166 -5.96 1.65 -19.58
C HIS A 166 -5.48 3.08 -19.81
N GLN A 167 -5.08 3.39 -21.04
CA GLN A 167 -4.78 4.76 -21.42
C GLN A 167 -6.07 5.61 -21.31
N CYS A 168 -6.00 6.73 -20.61
CA CYS A 168 -7.11 7.69 -20.58
C CYS A 168 -7.20 8.39 -21.94
N HIS A 169 -8.38 8.37 -22.55
CA HIS A 169 -8.72 9.09 -23.77
C HIS A 169 -9.28 10.48 -23.48
#